data_AF-A0A6P6V2N1-F1
#
_entry.id   AF-A0A6P6V2N1-F1
#
_cell.length_a   1.000
_cell.length_b   1.000
_cell.length_c   1.000
_cell.angle_alpha   90.00
_cell.angle_beta   90.00
_cell.angle_gamma   90.00
#
_symmetry.space_group_name_H-M   'P 1'
#
loop_
_entity.id
_entity.type
_entity.pdbx_description
1 polymer ?
#
loop_
_entity_poly.entity_id
_entity_poly.type
_entity_poly.pdbx_seq_one_letter_code
_entity_poly.pdbx_strand_id
1 'polypeptide(L)'
;MAWWGDADETRVLIAPDHDTNGNGSGNVLSLRHPKTGNKACYLYFDEELLELHWFKQSYGSWFLGDYVCEDGRLYTATPVDPVFILLPIFDEARMKKKDDPGKFRQLDEILYVQGYEGYQQLASIAEKSMQIVCDFKEVGSAKFFRLNDSKVLRWLSYK
;
A
#
# COMPACT_ATOMS: atom_id res chain seq x y z
N MET A 1 21.87 2.26 -2.01
CA MET A 1 20.59 2.89 -2.39
C MET A 1 20.27 3.89 -1.30
N ALA A 2 20.48 5.18 -1.56
CA ALA A 2 20.25 6.23 -0.57
C ALA A 2 18.74 6.51 -0.50
N TRP A 3 18.14 6.08 0.60
CA TRP A 3 16.77 6.36 0.97
C TRP A 3 16.73 7.74 1.62
N TRP A 4 15.75 8.55 1.23
CA TRP A 4 15.48 9.93 1.67
C TRP A 4 16.11 10.27 3.02
N GLY A 5 17.29 10.87 2.94
CA GLY A 5 18.00 11.45 4.07
C GLY A 5 18.68 12.70 3.52
N ASP A 6 18.17 13.84 3.95
CA ASP A 6 18.81 15.16 3.84
C ASP A 6 18.96 15.74 2.41
N ALA A 7 17.86 16.23 1.84
CA ALA A 7 17.85 17.36 0.90
C ALA A 7 16.41 17.76 0.54
N ASP A 8 16.16 19.07 0.47
CA ASP A 8 15.01 19.73 -0.17
C ASP A 8 15.08 19.50 -1.70
N GLU A 9 15.05 18.24 -2.12
CA GLU A 9 15.31 17.83 -3.49
C GLU A 9 14.00 17.69 -4.25
N THR A 10 13.75 18.61 -5.19
CA THR A 10 12.53 18.59 -6.01
C THR A 10 12.47 17.33 -6.86
N ARG A 11 11.31 16.67 -6.88
CA ARG A 11 11.03 15.51 -7.73
C ARG A 11 9.81 15.76 -8.62
N VAL A 12 9.84 15.18 -9.82
CA VAL A 12 8.73 15.26 -10.78
C VAL A 12 7.87 14.00 -10.67
N LEU A 13 6.59 14.19 -10.37
CA LEU A 13 5.59 13.13 -10.21
C LEU A 13 4.45 13.33 -11.22
N ILE A 14 4.08 12.26 -11.91
CA ILE A 14 2.82 12.14 -12.64
C ILE A 14 1.89 11.29 -11.77
N ALA A 15 0.74 11.85 -11.39
CA ALA A 15 -0.30 11.18 -10.62
C ALA A 15 -1.66 11.42 -11.27
N PRO A 16 -2.69 10.60 -10.97
CA PRO A 16 -4.06 10.89 -11.38
C PRO A 16 -4.49 12.28 -10.90
N ASP A 17 -5.32 12.93 -11.71
CA ASP A 17 -5.89 14.22 -11.34
C ASP A 17 -6.99 13.96 -10.30
N HIS A 18 -6.70 14.31 -9.05
CA HIS A 18 -7.69 14.34 -7.98
C HIS A 18 -8.03 15.80 -7.75
N ASP A 19 -9.32 16.16 -7.73
CA ASP A 19 -9.77 17.54 -7.50
C ASP A 19 -9.12 18.11 -6.24
N THR A 20 -8.06 18.92 -6.41
CA THR A 20 -7.26 19.52 -5.32
C THR A 20 -8.01 20.64 -4.58
N ASN A 21 -9.35 20.66 -4.65
CA ASN A 21 -10.20 21.62 -3.96
C ASN A 21 -10.18 21.42 -2.44
N GLY A 22 -9.70 20.26 -1.96
CA GLY A 22 -9.44 19.99 -0.55
C GLY A 22 -7.95 20.09 -0.22
N ASN A 23 -7.64 20.61 0.97
CA ASN A 23 -6.31 20.62 1.59
C ASN A 23 -5.80 19.20 1.97
N GLY A 24 -6.12 18.19 1.16
CA GLY A 24 -5.77 16.80 1.41
C GLY A 24 -4.29 16.59 1.14
N SER A 25 -3.49 16.49 2.18
CA SER A 25 -2.11 16.02 2.07
C SER A 25 -2.14 14.51 1.84
N GLY A 26 -1.79 14.05 0.64
CA GLY A 26 -1.49 12.65 0.40
C GLY A 26 -0.28 12.20 1.22
N ASN A 27 -0.35 11.01 1.82
CA ASN A 27 0.72 10.48 2.64
C ASN A 27 1.57 9.51 1.81
N VAL A 28 2.88 9.72 1.81
CA VAL A 28 3.81 8.71 1.29
C VAL A 28 3.98 7.63 2.35
N LEU A 29 3.66 6.39 1.97
CA LEU A 29 3.79 5.21 2.80
C LEU A 29 4.96 4.36 2.34
N SER A 30 5.70 3.83 3.30
CA SER A 30 6.63 2.73 3.07
C SER A 30 5.96 1.43 3.52
N LEU A 31 5.69 0.52 2.59
CA LEU A 31 5.06 -0.79 2.83
C LEU A 31 5.93 -1.92 2.27
N ARG A 32 5.54 -3.18 2.50
CA ARG A 32 6.20 -4.33 1.88
C ARG A 32 5.61 -4.59 0.50
N HIS A 33 6.47 -4.74 -0.50
CA HIS A 33 6.06 -5.18 -1.83
C HIS A 33 5.49 -6.60 -1.73
N PRO A 34 4.27 -6.87 -2.23
CA PRO A 34 3.53 -8.08 -1.89
C PRO A 34 4.17 -9.38 -2.37
N LYS A 35 4.94 -9.32 -3.47
CA LYS A 35 5.67 -10.49 -4.02
C LYS A 35 7.03 -10.74 -3.38
N THR A 36 7.75 -9.69 -2.97
CA THR A 36 9.18 -9.77 -2.63
C THR A 36 9.45 -9.51 -1.15
N GLY A 37 8.50 -8.91 -0.43
CA GLY A 37 8.68 -8.47 0.95
C GLY A 37 9.59 -7.25 1.11
N ASN A 38 10.23 -6.78 0.03
CA ASN A 38 11.12 -5.64 0.05
C ASN A 38 10.35 -4.34 0.30
N LYS A 39 11.05 -3.34 0.84
CA LYS A 39 10.49 -2.01 1.07
C LYS A 39 10.10 -1.35 -0.25
N ALA A 40 8.84 -0.95 -0.39
CA ALA A 40 8.29 -0.26 -1.54
C ALA A 40 7.51 0.99 -1.08
N CYS A 41 7.42 1.99 -1.97
CA CYS A 41 6.76 3.25 -1.69
C CYS A 41 5.38 3.29 -2.34
N TYR A 42 4.41 3.80 -1.60
CA TYR A 42 3.02 3.98 -2.03
C TYR A 42 2.58 5.39 -1.67
N LEU A 43 1.66 5.96 -2.44
CA LEU A 43 0.91 7.14 -2.04
C LEU A 43 -0.46 6.71 -1.57
N TYR A 44 -0.88 7.23 -0.43
CA TYR A 44 -2.23 7.05 0.08
C TYR A 44 -2.93 8.40 0.12
N PHE A 45 -4.02 8.51 -0.64
CA PHE A 45 -4.78 9.74 -0.79
C PHE A 45 -6.26 9.38 -0.96
N ASP A 46 -7.13 9.98 -0.14
CA ASP A 46 -8.59 9.83 -0.22
C ASP A 46 -9.10 8.38 -0.36
N GLU A 47 -8.63 7.49 0.52
CA GLU A 47 -8.94 6.05 0.48
C GLU A 47 -8.47 5.30 -0.78
N GLU A 48 -7.67 5.92 -1.64
CA GLU A 48 -7.01 5.29 -2.77
C GLU A 48 -5.53 5.05 -2.47
N LEU A 49 -5.05 3.88 -2.89
CA LEU A 49 -3.65 3.50 -2.79
C LEU A 49 -3.02 3.51 -4.18
N LEU A 50 -1.94 4.25 -4.35
CA LEU A 50 -1.18 4.34 -5.59
C LEU A 50 0.21 3.77 -5.36
N GLU A 51 0.66 2.88 -6.25
CA GLU A 51 2.04 2.41 -6.27
C GLU A 51 2.95 3.44 -6.94
N LEU A 52 4.08 3.75 -6.30
CA LEU A 52 5.07 4.65 -6.88
C LEU A 52 6.10 3.87 -7.68
N HIS A 53 6.09 4.13 -8.98
CA HIS A 53 7.16 3.70 -9.88
C HIS A 53 8.06 4.89 -10.20
N TRP A 54 9.31 4.60 -10.56
CA TRP A 54 10.23 5.62 -11.03
C TRP A 54 11.05 5.10 -12.20
N PHE A 55 11.40 6.02 -13.08
CA PHE A 55 12.26 5.77 -14.23
C PHE A 55 13.34 6.85 -14.28
N LYS A 56 14.56 6.47 -14.69
CA LYS A 56 15.66 7.40 -14.93
C LYS A 56 16.36 7.04 -16.23
N GLN A 57 16.41 7.98 -17.15
CA GLN A 57 17.30 7.90 -18.30
C GLN A 57 18.72 8.35 -17.91
N SER A 58 19.74 7.71 -18.46
CA SER A 58 21.14 8.12 -18.26
C SER A 58 21.34 9.55 -18.77
N TYR A 59 22.06 10.36 -17.99
CA TYR A 59 22.38 11.76 -18.33
C TYR A 59 21.14 12.65 -18.55
N GLY A 60 20.03 12.37 -17.85
CA GLY A 60 18.83 13.21 -17.84
C GLY A 60 18.80 14.21 -16.68
N SER A 61 18.23 15.39 -16.93
CA SER A 61 17.91 16.42 -15.93
C SER A 61 16.59 17.09 -16.32
N TRP A 62 15.90 17.69 -15.34
CA TRP A 62 14.67 18.45 -15.58
C TRP A 62 14.95 19.96 -15.53
N PHE A 63 14.37 20.70 -16.48
CA PHE A 63 14.29 22.15 -16.41
C PHE A 63 12.93 22.50 -15.81
N LEU A 64 12.91 23.06 -14.61
CA LEU A 64 11.70 23.35 -13.84
C LEU A 64 11.62 24.86 -13.61
N GLY A 65 10.84 25.56 -14.43
CA GLY A 65 10.76 27.02 -14.35
C GLY A 65 12.12 27.67 -14.63
N ASP A 66 12.70 28.29 -13.61
CA ASP A 66 13.97 29.02 -13.65
C ASP A 66 15.18 28.25 -13.05
N TYR A 67 15.00 27.01 -12.60
CA TYR A 67 16.08 26.17 -12.08
C TYR A 67 16.14 24.78 -12.76
N VAL A 68 17.25 24.08 -12.51
CA VAL A 68 17.51 22.73 -13.04
C VAL A 68 17.49 21.72 -11.89
N CYS A 69 16.72 20.64 -12.05
CA CYS A 69 16.76 19.48 -11.18
C CYS A 69 17.65 18.39 -11.80
N GLU A 70 18.79 18.15 -11.15
CA GLU A 70 19.83 17.21 -11.61
C GLU A 70 19.41 15.72 -11.50
N ASP A 71 18.43 15.39 -10.66
CA ASP A 71 18.01 13.99 -10.44
C ASP A 71 17.50 13.33 -11.73
N GLY A 72 16.78 14.08 -12.57
CA GLY A 72 16.29 13.61 -13.88
C GLY A 72 15.36 12.39 -13.81
N ARG A 73 14.91 11.99 -12.62
CA ARG A 73 13.96 10.89 -12.43
C ARG A 73 12.55 11.38 -12.73
N LEU A 74 11.76 10.50 -13.34
CA LEU A 74 10.32 10.64 -13.46
C LEU A 74 9.66 9.65 -12.53
N TYR A 75 8.80 10.14 -11.65
CA TYR A 75 7.96 9.31 -10.80
C TYR A 75 6.55 9.22 -11.40
N THR A 76 5.94 8.06 -11.28
CA THR A 76 4.55 7.82 -11.70
C THR A 76 3.81 7.11 -10.58
N ALA A 77 2.65 7.64 -10.21
CA ALA A 77 1.75 7.01 -9.26
C ALA A 77 0.62 6.32 -10.03
N THR A 78 0.49 5.01 -9.86
CA THR A 78 -0.56 4.23 -10.53
C THR A 78 -1.48 3.58 -9.50
N PRO A 79 -2.81 3.65 -9.65
CA PRO A 79 -3.73 2.97 -8.75
C PRO A 79 -3.42 1.49 -8.62
N VAL A 80 -3.39 1.00 -7.38
CA VAL A 80 -3.18 -0.41 -7.07
C VAL A 80 -4.33 -0.93 -6.21
N ASP A 81 -4.76 -2.16 -6.47
CA ASP A 81 -5.78 -2.80 -5.63
C ASP A 81 -5.18 -3.11 -4.24
N PRO A 82 -5.72 -2.54 -3.15
CA PRO A 82 -5.17 -2.69 -1.82
C PRO A 82 -5.19 -4.13 -1.32
N VAL A 83 -6.07 -4.99 -1.87
CA VAL A 83 -6.08 -6.42 -1.53
C VAL A 83 -4.72 -7.05 -1.81
N PHE A 84 -4.05 -6.72 -2.93
CA PHE A 84 -2.72 -7.28 -3.21
C PHE A 84 -1.69 -6.93 -2.14
N ILE A 85 -1.72 -5.71 -1.61
CA ILE A 85 -0.78 -5.22 -0.60
C ILE A 85 -1.07 -5.83 0.77
N LEU A 86 -2.33 -6.09 1.08
CA LEU A 86 -2.79 -6.62 2.36
C LEU A 86 -2.74 -8.15 2.44
N LEU A 87 -2.85 -8.86 1.30
CA LEU A 87 -2.89 -10.33 1.25
C LEU A 87 -1.73 -11.00 2.03
N PRO A 88 -0.45 -10.63 1.83
CA PRO A 88 0.65 -11.27 2.56
C PRO A 88 0.57 -11.04 4.07
N ILE A 89 0.14 -9.84 4.49
CA ILE A 89 0.03 -9.48 5.90
C ILE A 89 -1.08 -10.28 6.57
N PHE A 90 -2.23 -10.43 5.90
CA PHE A 90 -3.33 -11.25 6.40
C PHE A 90 -2.99 -12.75 6.42
N ASP A 91 -2.20 -13.22 5.44
CA ASP A 91 -1.72 -14.61 5.41
C ASP A 91 -0.76 -14.92 6.56
N GLU A 92 0.20 -14.02 6.82
CA GLU A 92 1.10 -14.11 7.98
C GLU A 92 0.31 -14.06 9.30
N ALA A 93 -0.63 -13.11 9.42
CA ALA A 93 -1.35 -12.86 10.66
C ALA A 93 -2.33 -13.98 11.06
N ARG A 94 -2.89 -14.73 10.10
CA ARG A 94 -3.81 -15.84 10.41
C ARG A 94 -3.13 -17.03 11.08
N MET A 95 -1.78 -17.09 11.13
CA MET A 95 -1.01 -18.18 11.74
C MET A 95 -1.45 -19.56 11.26
N LYS A 96 -1.64 -19.69 9.94
CA LYS A 96 -2.09 -20.94 9.30
C LYS A 96 -1.15 -22.09 9.64
N LYS A 97 -1.73 -23.25 9.97
CA LYS A 97 -1.01 -24.53 10.09
C LYS A 97 -1.46 -25.45 8.96
N LYS A 98 -0.74 -26.54 8.69
CA LYS A 98 -1.02 -27.43 7.53
C LYS A 98 -2.50 -27.82 7.41
N ASP A 99 -3.13 -28.19 8.52
CA ASP A 99 -4.52 -28.67 8.56
C ASP A 99 -5.52 -27.66 9.17
N ASP A 100 -5.08 -26.46 9.54
CA ASP A 100 -5.91 -25.44 10.20
C ASP A 100 -5.96 -24.17 9.35
N PRO A 101 -7.14 -23.69 8.91
CA PRO A 101 -7.30 -22.43 8.17
C PRO A 101 -6.81 -21.19 8.95
N GLY A 102 -6.47 -21.33 10.23
CA GLY A 102 -5.89 -20.29 11.05
C GLY A 102 -6.92 -19.56 11.90
N LYS A 103 -6.45 -18.52 12.58
CA LYS A 103 -7.22 -17.79 13.60
C LYS A 103 -7.86 -16.53 13.05
N PHE A 104 -9.01 -16.20 13.63
CA PHE A 104 -9.61 -14.88 13.52
C PHE A 104 -8.80 -13.89 14.35
N ARG A 105 -8.41 -12.76 13.76
CA ARG A 105 -7.68 -11.69 14.44
C ARG A 105 -8.34 -10.33 14.18
N GLN A 106 -8.13 -9.39 15.08
CA GLN A 106 -8.62 -8.03 14.92
C GLN A 106 -7.83 -7.30 13.84
N LEU A 107 -8.46 -6.35 13.15
CA LEU A 107 -7.83 -5.59 12.08
C LEU A 107 -6.57 -4.85 12.57
N ASP A 108 -6.67 -4.20 13.72
CA ASP A 108 -5.56 -3.46 14.34
C ASP A 108 -4.36 -4.36 14.66
N GLU A 109 -4.62 -5.61 15.08
CA GLU A 109 -3.56 -6.60 15.32
C GLU A 109 -2.89 -7.06 14.02
N ILE A 110 -3.66 -7.19 12.93
CA ILE A 110 -3.16 -7.63 11.63
C ILE A 110 -2.29 -6.53 11.00
N LEU A 111 -2.72 -5.28 11.09
CA LEU A 111 -2.01 -4.12 10.51
C LEU A 111 -0.81 -3.67 11.32
N TYR A 112 -0.59 -4.23 12.52
CA TYR A 112 0.61 -4.00 13.30
C TYR A 112 1.81 -4.80 12.74
N VAL A 113 2.45 -4.26 11.71
CA VAL A 113 3.61 -4.86 11.06
C VAL A 113 4.90 -4.21 11.54
N GLN A 114 5.77 -4.97 12.21
CA GLN A 114 7.03 -4.44 12.74
C GLN A 114 7.89 -3.81 11.63
N GLY A 115 8.29 -2.55 11.85
CA GLY A 115 9.09 -1.76 10.91
C GLY A 115 8.29 -1.09 9.78
N TYR A 116 6.97 -1.24 9.75
CA TYR A 116 6.09 -0.71 8.70
C TYR A 116 4.81 -0.10 9.30
N GLU A 117 4.91 1.07 9.93
CA GLU A 117 3.78 1.78 10.55
C GLU A 117 2.74 2.25 9.53
N GLY A 118 3.12 2.35 8.24
CA GLY A 118 2.22 2.77 7.17
C GLY A 118 0.97 1.89 7.01
N TYR A 119 1.00 0.62 7.43
CA TYR A 119 -0.18 -0.26 7.37
C TYR A 119 -1.32 0.22 8.26
N GLN A 120 -1.03 0.91 9.37
CA GLN A 120 -2.07 1.44 10.25
C GLN A 120 -2.92 2.52 9.57
N GLN A 121 -2.34 3.27 8.62
CA GLN A 121 -3.07 4.28 7.85
C GLN A 121 -4.06 3.64 6.86
N LEU A 122 -3.88 2.35 6.54
CA LEU A 122 -4.74 1.61 5.62
C LEU A 122 -5.95 0.96 6.32
N ALA A 123 -6.20 1.22 7.61
CA ALA A 123 -7.28 0.57 8.35
C ALA A 123 -8.66 0.72 7.70
N SER A 124 -9.02 1.94 7.26
CA SER A 124 -10.32 2.18 6.59
C SER A 124 -10.48 1.35 5.32
N ILE A 125 -9.47 1.38 4.43
CA ILE A 125 -9.54 0.65 3.16
C ILE A 125 -9.44 -0.86 3.36
N ALA A 126 -8.67 -1.31 4.35
CA ALA A 126 -8.52 -2.72 4.67
C ALA A 126 -9.85 -3.29 5.18
N GLU A 127 -10.58 -2.54 6.00
CA GLU A 127 -11.87 -2.97 6.51
C GLU A 127 -12.88 -3.21 5.37
N LYS A 128 -12.90 -2.34 4.36
CA LYS A 128 -13.82 -2.46 3.21
C LYS A 128 -13.37 -3.54 2.23
N SER A 129 -12.10 -3.49 1.80
CA SER A 129 -11.57 -4.37 0.74
C SER A 129 -11.40 -5.82 1.18
N MET A 130 -10.99 -6.06 2.43
CA MET A 130 -10.65 -7.41 2.88
C MET A 130 -11.87 -8.30 3.18
N GLN A 131 -13.08 -7.73 3.30
CA GLN A 131 -14.31 -8.53 3.43
C GLN A 131 -14.56 -9.46 2.23
N ILE A 132 -14.02 -9.11 1.06
CA ILE A 132 -14.18 -9.90 -0.18
C ILE A 132 -13.38 -11.20 -0.11
N VAL A 133 -12.19 -11.16 0.48
CA VAL A 133 -11.23 -12.29 0.52
C VAL A 133 -11.13 -12.99 1.88
N CYS A 134 -11.67 -12.38 2.93
CA CYS A 134 -11.67 -12.92 4.29
C CYS A 134 -13.05 -13.45 4.70
N ASP A 135 -13.04 -14.35 5.69
CA ASP A 135 -14.19 -14.56 6.56
C ASP A 135 -14.22 -13.45 7.61
N PHE A 136 -15.38 -12.80 7.72
CA PHE A 136 -15.61 -11.68 8.62
C PHE A 136 -16.54 -12.12 9.76
N LYS A 137 -16.19 -11.75 10.98
CA LYS A 137 -17.04 -11.94 12.17
C LYS A 137 -17.03 -10.67 12.99
N GLU A 138 -18.21 -10.25 13.42
CA GLU A 138 -18.39 -9.12 14.32
C GLU A 138 -18.92 -9.64 15.66
N VAL A 139 -18.24 -9.26 16.75
CA VAL A 139 -18.63 -9.61 18.11
C VAL A 139 -18.61 -8.34 18.95
N GLY A 140 -19.79 -7.81 19.26
CA GLY A 140 -19.91 -6.48 19.87
C GLY A 140 -19.48 -5.40 18.89
N SER A 141 -18.55 -4.53 19.29
CA SER A 141 -17.93 -3.51 18.44
C SER A 141 -16.64 -3.96 17.76
N ALA A 142 -16.17 -5.19 18.05
CA ALA A 142 -14.91 -5.70 17.54
C ALA A 142 -15.11 -6.50 16.25
N LYS A 143 -14.29 -6.17 15.25
CA LYS A 143 -14.28 -6.79 13.92
C LYS A 143 -13.10 -7.75 13.80
N PHE A 144 -13.41 -8.98 13.43
CA PHE A 144 -12.43 -10.05 13.30
C PHE A 144 -12.38 -10.57 11.87
N PHE A 145 -11.17 -10.75 11.36
CA PHE A 145 -10.90 -11.21 10.01
C PHE A 145 -10.07 -12.49 10.05
N ARG A 146 -10.34 -13.38 9.10
CA ARG A 146 -9.49 -14.54 8.79
C ARG A 146 -9.44 -14.73 7.28
N LEU A 147 -8.25 -14.77 6.70
CA LEU A 147 -8.09 -14.97 5.25
C LEU A 147 -8.64 -16.34 4.81
N ASN A 148 -9.41 -16.37 3.73
CA ASN A 148 -10.05 -17.57 3.19
C ASN A 148 -9.50 -17.90 1.80
N ASP A 149 -8.75 -19.00 1.69
CA ASP A 149 -8.06 -19.38 0.44
C ASP A 149 -9.00 -19.54 -0.75
N SER A 150 -10.19 -20.10 -0.54
CA SER A 150 -11.18 -20.28 -1.61
C SER A 150 -11.72 -18.94 -2.12
N LYS A 151 -11.93 -17.97 -1.22
CA LYS A 151 -12.34 -16.61 -1.61
C LYS A 151 -11.20 -15.88 -2.31
N VAL A 152 -9.97 -16.01 -1.83
CA VAL A 152 -8.77 -15.43 -2.46
C VAL A 152 -8.61 -15.97 -3.89
N LEU A 153 -8.66 -17.29 -4.08
CA LEU A 153 -8.52 -17.90 -5.40
C LEU A 153 -9.65 -17.47 -6.35
N ARG A 154 -10.88 -17.38 -5.85
CA ARG A 154 -12.00 -16.88 -6.64
C ARG A 154 -11.79 -15.42 -7.02
N TRP A 155 -11.39 -14.56 -6.09
CA TRP A 155 -11.09 -13.16 -6.36
C TRP A 155 -9.97 -13.00 -7.40
N LEU A 156 -8.89 -13.77 -7.28
CA LEU A 156 -7.78 -13.80 -8.25
C LEU A 156 -8.24 -14.24 -9.65
N SER A 157 -9.24 -15.13 -9.76
CA SER A 157 -9.74 -15.58 -11.07
C SER A 157 -10.55 -14.51 -11.83
N TYR A 158 -10.96 -13.43 -11.17
CA TYR A 158 -11.72 -12.33 -11.77
C TYR A 158 -10.88 -11.07 -12.02
N LYS A 159 -9.60 -11.06 -11.63
CA LYS A 159 -8.67 -9.94 -11.82
C LYS A 159 -7.74 -10.20 -12.99
#